data_AF-A0A7C2EHE9-F1
#
_entry.id   AF-A0A7C2EHE9-F1
#
_cell.length_a   1.000
_cell.length_b   1.000
_cell.length_c   1.000
_cell.angle_alpha   90.00
_cell.angle_beta   90.00
_cell.angle_gamma   90.00
#
_symmetry.space_group_name_H-M   'P 1'
#
loop_
_entity.id
_entity.type
_entity.pdbx_description
1 polymer ?
#
loop_
_entity_poly.entity_id
_entity_poly.type
_entity_poly.pdbx_seq_one_letter_code
_entity_poly.pdbx_strand_id
1 'polypeptide(L)'
;MADSNTCPQCGVPKYISSEHLWLDNGDIVHSRDQRRRLVFIESENIDPLLQEVESLIGVSIERIVIDCVKKNVLLPLSAFVPEDLKEKVRRGETDYRSFMDTFILISSSMGRGKLELKDLRYQRDGNDFCVFRITEPFSLPLNCGARAAGIEAILGYPQDVTYKKVGEQVYEITVFPSQHTKRQEDRMLPEDYRHQPGTARLERCPACGVPKALSECQWNQERGVILNKSTQRRMVMFSPRELDPVFQELEKELGEAIPRLVVEAQRRIAKSGFYSLGDVNDLENLRDQFALRGLGCLRSSSLSETGMSIRLDNAVLHLMVVGMMQGLFELTTGLPSIVEWKIDGEDNLEIEINV
;
A
#
# COMPACT_ATOMS: atom_id res chain seq x y z
N MET A 1 -13.40 25.49 -17.45
CA MET A 1 -13.91 24.11 -17.51
C MET A 1 -12.68 23.22 -17.48
N ALA A 2 -12.39 22.59 -16.35
CA ALA A 2 -11.24 21.69 -16.26
C ALA A 2 -11.58 20.45 -17.08
N ASP A 3 -10.85 20.22 -18.18
CA ASP A 3 -10.95 18.98 -18.95
C ASP A 3 -10.81 17.82 -17.97
N SER A 4 -11.83 16.96 -17.91
CA SER A 4 -11.84 15.85 -16.98
C SER A 4 -10.65 14.95 -17.33
N ASN A 5 -9.60 14.96 -16.50
CA ASN A 5 -8.41 14.11 -16.65
C ASN A 5 -8.71 12.64 -16.28
N THR A 6 -9.90 12.18 -16.64
CA THR A 6 -10.49 10.87 -16.35
C THR A 6 -10.99 10.25 -17.66
N CYS A 7 -10.99 8.92 -17.72
CA CYS A 7 -11.56 8.19 -18.83
C CYS A 7 -13.08 8.46 -18.90
N PRO A 8 -13.63 8.85 -20.06
CA PRO A 8 -15.06 9.17 -20.18
C PRO A 8 -15.98 7.96 -20.01
N GLN A 9 -15.45 6.73 -20.11
CA GLN A 9 -16.25 5.50 -19.96
C GLN A 9 -16.25 4.95 -18.53
N CYS A 10 -15.10 4.88 -17.87
CA CYS A 10 -14.97 4.24 -16.55
C CYS A 10 -14.66 5.23 -15.42
N GLY A 11 -14.41 6.51 -15.72
CA GLY A 11 -14.10 7.53 -14.71
C GLY A 11 -12.70 7.43 -14.08
N VAL A 12 -11.90 6.43 -14.45
CA VAL A 12 -10.54 6.25 -13.93
C VAL A 12 -9.62 7.39 -14.39
N PRO A 13 -8.82 8.01 -13.51
CA PRO A 13 -7.87 9.06 -13.88
C PRO A 13 -6.89 8.59 -14.94
N LYS A 14 -6.55 9.49 -15.88
CA LYS A 14 -5.61 9.20 -16.97
C LYS A 14 -4.26 8.72 -16.42
N TYR A 15 -3.77 9.34 -15.35
CA TYR A 15 -2.56 8.94 -14.64
C TYR A 15 -2.60 7.45 -14.24
N ILE A 16 -3.72 6.99 -13.67
CA ILE A 16 -3.86 5.60 -13.24
C ILE A 16 -3.80 4.66 -14.45
N SER A 17 -4.49 5.00 -15.53
CA SER A 17 -4.49 4.18 -16.75
C SER A 17 -3.17 4.18 -17.54
N SER A 18 -2.36 5.24 -17.45
CA SER A 18 -1.11 5.35 -18.21
C SER A 18 0.11 4.83 -17.44
N GLU A 19 0.11 4.95 -16.11
CA GLU A 19 1.26 4.61 -15.27
C GLU A 19 1.17 3.22 -14.64
N HIS A 20 0.05 2.50 -14.79
CA HIS A 20 -0.15 1.19 -14.18
C HIS A 20 -0.72 0.16 -15.16
N LEU A 21 -0.29 -1.09 -14.98
CA LEU A 21 -0.73 -2.26 -15.73
C LEU A 21 -1.28 -3.30 -14.77
N TRP A 22 -2.49 -3.77 -15.03
CA TRP A 22 -3.00 -5.02 -14.44
C TRP A 22 -2.58 -6.15 -15.37
N LEU A 23 -1.77 -7.08 -14.87
CA LEU A 23 -1.24 -8.21 -15.62
C LEU A 23 -2.16 -9.43 -15.53
N ASP A 24 -1.86 -10.46 -16.32
CA ASP A 24 -2.63 -11.72 -16.32
C ASP A 24 -2.30 -12.64 -15.13
N ASN A 25 -1.28 -12.30 -14.34
CA ASN A 25 -0.88 -13.03 -13.13
C ASN A 25 -1.39 -12.40 -11.84
N GLY A 26 -2.40 -11.54 -11.95
CA GLY A 26 -3.06 -10.92 -10.81
C GLY A 26 -2.23 -9.84 -10.12
N ASP A 27 -1.15 -9.38 -10.76
CA ASP A 27 -0.34 -8.26 -10.32
C ASP A 27 -0.79 -6.93 -10.92
N ILE A 28 -0.59 -5.88 -10.14
CA ILE A 28 -0.58 -4.50 -10.64
C ILE A 28 0.87 -4.04 -10.62
N VAL A 29 1.37 -3.48 -11.71
CA VAL A 29 2.74 -2.97 -11.81
C VAL A 29 2.78 -1.58 -12.42
N HIS A 30 3.88 -0.86 -12.20
CA HIS A 30 4.13 0.36 -12.95
C HIS A 30 4.44 0.07 -14.42
N SER A 31 3.88 0.85 -15.34
CA SER A 31 4.07 0.65 -16.79
C SER A 31 5.51 0.85 -17.25
N ARG A 32 6.28 1.71 -16.58
CA ARG A 32 7.68 2.04 -16.90
C ARG A 32 8.71 1.11 -16.23
N ASP A 33 8.33 0.47 -15.13
CA ASP A 33 9.19 -0.45 -14.37
C ASP A 33 8.32 -1.55 -13.76
N GLN A 34 8.11 -2.61 -14.53
CA GLN A 34 7.21 -3.70 -14.14
C GLN A 34 7.70 -4.47 -12.92
N ARG A 35 8.95 -4.27 -12.47
CA ARG A 35 9.48 -4.82 -11.21
C ARG A 35 8.81 -4.19 -9.97
N ARG A 36 8.08 -3.09 -10.15
CA ARG A 36 7.43 -2.37 -9.05
C ARG A 36 5.95 -2.75 -8.98
N ARG A 37 5.66 -3.73 -8.13
CA ARG A 37 4.30 -4.15 -7.80
C ARG A 37 3.56 -3.09 -6.99
N LEU A 38 2.25 -3.12 -7.13
CA LEU A 38 1.27 -2.31 -6.42
C LEU A 38 0.12 -3.21 -5.97
N VAL A 39 -0.56 -2.78 -4.91
CA VAL A 39 -1.84 -3.32 -4.49
C VAL A 39 -2.90 -2.22 -4.57
N PHE A 40 -4.16 -2.62 -4.73
CA PHE A 40 -5.32 -1.74 -4.76
C PHE A 40 -6.38 -2.26 -3.80
N ILE A 41 -6.29 -1.89 -2.51
CA ILE A 41 -7.07 -2.50 -1.42
C ILE A 41 -7.82 -1.44 -0.59
N GLU A 42 -8.74 -1.91 0.26
CA GLU A 42 -9.47 -1.10 1.23
C GLU A 42 -8.52 -0.52 2.29
N SER A 43 -8.41 0.81 2.32
CA SER A 43 -7.51 1.54 3.22
C SER A 43 -7.95 1.50 4.68
N GLU A 44 -9.25 1.38 4.96
CA GLU A 44 -9.76 1.29 6.33
C GLU A 44 -9.31 0.03 7.07
N ASN A 45 -8.70 -0.95 6.38
CA ASN A 45 -8.09 -2.11 7.03
C ASN A 45 -6.69 -1.83 7.59
N ILE A 46 -5.97 -0.84 7.05
CA ILE A 46 -4.52 -0.70 7.26
C ILE A 46 -4.19 -0.21 8.67
N ASP A 47 -4.76 0.93 9.10
CA ASP A 47 -4.51 1.46 10.44
C ASP A 47 -5.06 0.52 11.54
N PRO A 48 -6.27 -0.07 11.42
CA PRO A 48 -6.74 -1.08 12.36
C PRO A 48 -5.84 -2.32 12.42
N LEU A 49 -5.30 -2.79 11.29
CA LEU A 49 -4.35 -3.90 11.29
C LEU A 49 -3.11 -3.56 12.11
N LEU A 50 -2.50 -2.40 11.88
CA LEU A 50 -1.33 -1.96 12.64
C LEU A 50 -1.65 -1.81 14.13
N GLN A 51 -2.83 -1.29 14.48
CA GLN A 51 -3.29 -1.15 15.87
C GLN A 51 -3.53 -2.50 16.55
N GLU A 52 -4.13 -3.48 15.85
CA GLU A 52 -4.30 -4.83 16.39
C GLU A 52 -2.96 -5.53 16.59
N VAL A 53 -2.02 -5.40 15.65
CA VAL A 53 -0.65 -5.91 15.80
C VAL A 53 0.04 -5.25 16.99
N GLU A 54 -0.05 -3.93 17.13
CA GLU A 54 0.47 -3.18 18.27
C GLU A 54 -0.12 -3.67 19.59
N SER A 55 -1.44 -3.87 19.65
CA SER A 55 -2.15 -4.37 20.83
C SER A 55 -1.76 -5.80 21.19
N LEU A 56 -1.48 -6.66 20.22
CA LEU A 56 -1.06 -8.04 20.44
C LEU A 56 0.39 -8.11 20.94
N ILE A 57 1.26 -7.22 20.46
CA ILE A 57 2.66 -7.13 20.86
C ILE A 57 2.80 -6.46 22.24
N GLY A 58 1.97 -5.46 22.53
CA GLY A 58 2.00 -4.70 23.79
C GLY A 58 3.04 -3.57 23.84
N VAL A 59 3.68 -3.22 22.72
CA VAL A 59 4.55 -2.03 22.60
C VAL A 59 4.26 -1.30 21.29
N SER A 60 4.51 0.01 21.23
CA SER A 60 4.23 0.77 20.03
C SER A 60 5.14 0.39 18.86
N ILE A 61 4.54 0.20 17.68
CA ILE A 61 5.25 -0.13 16.44
C ILE A 61 5.36 1.06 15.48
N GLU A 62 4.75 2.20 15.82
CA GLU A 62 4.63 3.36 14.92
C GLU A 62 5.97 3.79 14.32
N ARG A 63 7.01 3.90 15.16
CA ARG A 63 8.34 4.33 14.71
C ARG A 63 8.95 3.34 13.72
N ILE A 64 8.81 2.03 13.97
CA ILE A 64 9.28 0.96 13.09
C ILE A 64 8.56 1.05 11.74
N VAL A 65 7.23 1.25 11.76
CA VAL A 65 6.43 1.46 10.53
C VAL A 65 6.98 2.67 9.76
N ILE A 66 7.08 3.83 10.39
CA ILE A 66 7.53 5.08 9.73
C ILE A 66 8.92 4.92 9.11
N ASP A 67 9.90 4.40 9.87
CA ASP A 67 11.27 4.26 9.39
C ASP A 67 11.40 3.19 8.31
N CYS A 68 10.65 2.09 8.42
CA CYS A 68 10.64 1.03 7.41
C CYS A 68 10.01 1.52 6.09
N VAL A 69 8.87 2.21 6.14
CA VAL A 69 8.30 2.84 4.94
C VAL A 69 9.25 3.87 4.34
N LYS A 70 9.86 4.73 5.18
CA LYS A 70 10.82 5.72 4.72
C LYS A 70 11.93 5.07 3.89
N LYS A 71 12.54 4.00 4.43
CA LYS A 71 13.62 3.27 3.76
C LYS A 71 13.17 2.65 2.44
N ASN A 72 12.01 1.99 2.42
CA ASN A 72 11.53 1.26 1.24
C ASN A 72 11.00 2.17 0.12
N VAL A 73 10.51 3.37 0.46
CA VAL A 73 10.08 4.37 -0.53
C VAL A 73 11.27 5.17 -1.06
N LEU A 74 12.32 5.39 -0.26
CA LEU A 74 13.45 6.25 -0.62
C LEU A 74 14.18 5.80 -1.89
N LEU A 75 14.56 4.52 -1.98
CA LEU A 75 15.34 4.02 -3.13
C LEU A 75 14.54 4.09 -4.44
N PRO A 76 13.30 3.57 -4.53
CA PRO A 76 12.49 3.68 -5.73
C PRO A 76 12.24 5.13 -6.16
N LEU A 77 12.03 6.02 -5.19
CA LEU A 77 11.74 7.44 -5.45
C LEU A 77 12.98 8.20 -5.90
N SER A 78 14.14 7.92 -5.30
CA SER A 78 15.43 8.50 -5.71
C SER A 78 15.77 8.16 -7.16
N ALA A 79 15.39 6.98 -7.65
CA ALA A 79 15.55 6.62 -9.06
C ALA A 79 14.57 7.34 -10.00
N PHE A 80 13.45 7.86 -9.48
CA PHE A 80 12.43 8.57 -10.27
C PHE A 80 12.75 10.07 -10.39
N VAL A 81 13.43 10.67 -9.41
CA VAL A 81 13.85 12.07 -9.47
C VAL A 81 15.08 12.21 -10.37
N PRO A 82 15.03 13.02 -11.45
CA PRO A 82 16.20 13.28 -12.29
C PRO A 82 17.38 13.84 -11.49
N GLU A 83 18.60 13.36 -11.76
CA GLU A 83 19.77 13.78 -10.96
C GLU A 83 20.10 15.26 -11.16
N ASP A 84 19.88 15.82 -12.35
CA ASP A 84 20.06 17.25 -12.60
C ASP A 84 19.13 18.11 -11.76
N LEU A 85 17.89 17.65 -11.52
CA LEU A 85 16.94 18.32 -10.63
C LEU A 85 17.43 18.25 -9.18
N LYS A 86 17.89 17.08 -8.70
CA LYS A 86 18.44 16.95 -7.35
C LYS A 86 19.64 17.86 -7.14
N GLU A 87 20.56 17.94 -8.10
CA GLU A 87 21.72 18.82 -8.05
C GLU A 87 21.32 20.30 -7.98
N LYS A 88 20.40 20.74 -8.84
CA LYS A 88 19.89 22.13 -8.84
C LYS A 88 19.27 22.50 -7.49
N VAL A 89 18.47 21.60 -6.91
CA VAL A 89 17.88 21.81 -5.57
C VAL A 89 18.97 21.94 -4.52
N ARG A 90 19.91 20.99 -4.46
CA ARG A 90 21.01 20.99 -3.47
C ARG A 90 21.90 22.23 -3.56
N ARG A 91 22.11 22.76 -4.77
CA ARG A 91 22.86 24.00 -5.02
C ARG A 91 22.05 25.26 -4.69
N GLY A 92 20.73 25.15 -4.47
CA GLY A 92 19.83 26.27 -4.23
C GLY A 92 19.51 27.06 -5.50
N GLU A 93 19.72 26.46 -6.68
CA GLU A 93 19.40 27.06 -7.98
C GLU A 93 17.90 27.00 -8.29
N THR A 94 17.18 26.07 -7.64
CA THR A 94 15.72 25.95 -7.67
C THR A 94 15.22 25.48 -6.31
N ASP A 95 13.98 25.85 -5.96
CA ASP A 95 13.26 25.13 -4.91
C ASP A 95 12.74 23.78 -5.44
N TYR A 96 12.27 22.92 -4.53
CA TYR A 96 11.70 21.62 -4.87
C TYR A 96 10.16 21.61 -4.84
N ARG A 97 9.50 22.78 -4.87
CA ARG A 97 8.03 22.87 -4.79
C ARG A 97 7.34 22.21 -5.98
N SER A 98 7.85 22.42 -7.20
CA SER A 98 7.30 21.81 -8.41
C SER A 98 7.34 20.28 -8.38
N PHE A 99 8.38 19.70 -7.77
CA PHE A 99 8.46 18.27 -7.52
C PHE A 99 7.40 17.83 -6.49
N MET A 100 7.22 18.61 -5.42
CA MET A 100 6.17 18.34 -4.43
C MET A 100 4.78 18.38 -5.04
N ASP A 101 4.49 19.32 -5.95
CA ASP A 101 3.19 19.43 -6.62
C ASP A 101 2.89 18.16 -7.43
N THR A 102 3.89 17.61 -8.11
CA THR A 102 3.77 16.32 -8.82
C THR A 102 3.47 15.19 -7.83
N PHE A 103 4.19 15.13 -6.71
CA PHE A 103 3.97 14.11 -5.69
C PHE A 103 2.61 14.23 -5.00
N ILE A 104 2.12 15.45 -4.77
CA ILE A 104 0.78 15.76 -4.26
C ILE A 104 -0.29 15.23 -5.22
N LEU A 105 -0.13 15.49 -6.53
CA LEU A 105 -1.06 15.04 -7.56
C LEU A 105 -1.11 13.50 -7.64
N ILE A 106 0.05 12.84 -7.65
CA ILE A 106 0.17 11.38 -7.67
C ILE A 106 -0.49 10.79 -6.41
N SER A 107 -0.14 11.32 -5.24
CA SER A 107 -0.67 10.87 -3.95
C SER A 107 -2.20 10.92 -3.92
N SER A 108 -2.77 12.04 -4.37
CA SER A 108 -4.22 12.23 -4.40
C SER A 108 -4.90 11.28 -5.39
N SER A 109 -4.25 11.06 -6.55
CA SER A 109 -4.72 10.10 -7.57
C SER A 109 -4.62 8.65 -7.14
N MET A 110 -3.89 8.33 -6.07
CA MET A 110 -3.72 6.96 -5.53
C MET A 110 -4.52 6.72 -4.24
N GLY A 111 -5.40 7.66 -3.85
CA GLY A 111 -6.26 7.48 -2.68
C GLY A 111 -5.58 7.74 -1.34
N ARG A 112 -4.43 8.40 -1.33
CA ARG A 112 -3.62 8.55 -0.11
C ARG A 112 -4.07 9.68 0.82
N GLY A 113 -5.14 10.39 0.47
CA GLY A 113 -5.62 11.62 1.13
C GLY A 113 -5.19 12.88 0.37
N LYS A 114 -5.86 14.00 0.66
CA LYS A 114 -5.54 15.32 0.08
C LYS A 114 -4.29 15.86 0.76
N LEU A 115 -3.24 16.13 -0.01
CA LEU A 115 -1.99 16.69 0.48
C LEU A 115 -1.85 18.15 0.03
N GLU A 116 -1.39 19.00 0.93
CA GLU A 116 -1.12 20.41 0.65
C GLU A 116 0.23 20.80 1.27
N LEU A 117 1.11 21.45 0.50
CA LEU A 117 2.31 22.06 1.06
C LEU A 117 1.91 23.33 1.83
N LYS A 118 2.13 23.35 3.15
CA LYS A 118 1.76 24.47 4.02
C LYS A 118 2.89 25.45 4.23
N ASP A 119 4.08 24.94 4.48
CA ASP A 119 5.25 25.75 4.78
C ASP A 119 6.52 25.01 4.35
N LEU A 120 7.53 25.79 4.01
CA LEU A 120 8.81 25.30 3.51
C LEU A 120 9.90 26.30 3.86
N ARG A 121 10.86 25.85 4.68
CA ARG A 121 12.12 26.55 4.90
C ARG A 121 13.26 25.67 4.40
N TYR A 122 13.98 26.18 3.40
CA TYR A 122 15.18 25.54 2.86
C TYR A 122 16.31 26.57 2.76
N GLN A 123 17.11 26.65 3.81
CA GLN A 123 18.29 27.51 3.94
C GLN A 123 19.60 26.69 4.00
N ARG A 124 19.51 25.35 3.90
CA ARG A 124 20.64 24.41 3.95
C ARG A 124 21.32 24.40 5.31
N ASP A 125 20.52 24.46 6.36
CA ASP A 125 20.98 24.34 7.74
C ASP A 125 20.13 23.35 8.54
N GLY A 126 20.50 23.12 9.81
CA GLY A 126 19.81 22.17 10.68
C GLY A 126 18.38 22.57 11.07
N ASN A 127 17.91 23.77 10.68
CA ASN A 127 16.56 24.25 10.94
C ASN A 127 15.66 24.15 9.69
N ASP A 128 16.13 23.52 8.61
CA ASP A 128 15.31 23.29 7.42
C ASP A 128 14.08 22.44 7.77
N PHE A 129 12.96 22.69 7.12
CA PHE A 129 11.75 21.89 7.32
C PHE A 129 10.80 22.00 6.13
N CYS A 130 9.93 21.01 6.03
CA CYS A 130 8.81 20.99 5.10
C CYS A 130 7.54 20.54 5.85
N VAL A 131 6.49 21.38 5.82
CA VAL A 131 5.21 21.07 6.47
C VAL A 131 4.16 20.76 5.43
N PHE A 132 3.61 19.56 5.52
CA PHE A 132 2.45 19.13 4.75
C PHE A 132 1.21 19.17 5.61
N ARG A 133 0.08 19.58 5.05
CA ARG A 133 -1.23 19.27 5.60
C ARG A 133 -1.81 18.11 4.81
N ILE A 134 -2.22 17.07 5.52
CA ILE A 134 -2.95 15.94 4.94
C ILE A 134 -4.36 15.89 5.51
N THR A 135 -5.34 15.75 4.62
CA THR A 135 -6.75 15.56 4.98
C THR A 135 -7.18 14.17 4.52
N GLU A 136 -7.87 13.44 5.39
CA GLU A 136 -8.30 12.06 5.16
C GLU A 136 -7.12 11.15 4.76
N PRO A 137 -6.05 11.03 5.58
CA PRO A 137 -4.98 10.07 5.27
C PRO A 137 -5.55 8.65 5.15
N PHE A 138 -4.98 7.85 4.25
CA PHE A 138 -5.31 6.41 4.17
C PHE A 138 -4.67 5.62 5.32
N SER A 139 -3.48 6.04 5.72
CA SER A 139 -2.76 5.63 6.92
C SER A 139 -1.76 6.72 7.27
N LEU A 140 -1.79 7.19 8.51
CA LEU A 140 -0.90 8.27 8.96
C LEU A 140 0.58 7.85 9.04
N PRO A 141 0.97 6.73 9.71
CA PRO A 141 2.37 6.33 9.78
C PRO A 141 2.98 6.04 8.40
N LEU A 142 2.23 5.39 7.49
CA LEU A 142 2.70 5.15 6.12
C LEU A 142 2.90 6.47 5.37
N ASN A 143 2.00 7.45 5.52
CA ASN A 143 2.19 8.78 4.94
C ASN A 143 3.43 9.48 5.49
N CYS A 144 3.66 9.45 6.80
CA CYS A 144 4.83 10.06 7.44
C CYS A 144 6.14 9.49 6.87
N GLY A 145 6.27 8.16 6.80
CA GLY A 145 7.44 7.51 6.20
C GLY A 145 7.64 7.90 4.74
N ALA A 146 6.58 7.89 3.93
CA ALA A 146 6.64 8.27 2.52
C ALA A 146 7.02 9.74 2.30
N ARG A 147 6.60 10.68 3.17
CA ARG A 147 7.00 12.10 3.05
C ARG A 147 8.46 12.30 3.43
N ALA A 148 8.92 11.68 4.51
CA ALA A 148 10.33 11.72 4.89
C ALA A 148 11.21 11.19 3.74
N ALA A 149 10.82 10.06 3.14
CA ALA A 149 11.50 9.49 1.98
C ALA A 149 11.53 10.43 0.77
N GLY A 150 10.42 11.09 0.47
CA GLY A 150 10.35 12.02 -0.66
C GLY A 150 11.24 13.24 -0.52
N ILE A 151 11.29 13.83 0.67
CA ILE A 151 12.20 14.95 0.94
C ILE A 151 13.66 14.47 0.92
N GLU A 152 13.96 13.32 1.54
CA GLU A 152 15.30 12.73 1.55
C GLU A 152 15.81 12.40 0.13
N ALA A 153 14.94 11.88 -0.74
CA ALA A 153 15.28 11.54 -2.13
C ALA A 153 15.78 12.76 -2.94
N ILE A 154 15.22 13.94 -2.66
CA ILE A 154 15.60 15.19 -3.32
C ILE A 154 16.85 15.77 -2.65
N LEU A 155 16.78 15.97 -1.34
CA LEU A 155 17.79 16.71 -0.58
C LEU A 155 19.09 15.93 -0.40
N GLY A 156 19.02 14.59 -0.42
CA GLY A 156 20.19 13.70 -0.35
C GLY A 156 20.76 13.52 1.06
N TYR A 157 20.02 13.90 2.11
CA TYR A 157 20.43 13.67 3.50
C TYR A 157 19.25 13.21 4.38
N PRO A 158 19.52 12.43 5.45
CA PRO A 158 18.50 11.80 6.28
C PRO A 158 17.44 12.78 6.80
N GLN A 159 16.17 12.39 6.70
CA GLN A 159 15.05 13.12 7.28
C GLN A 159 14.40 12.37 8.43
N ASP A 160 13.98 13.13 9.43
CA ASP A 160 13.00 12.73 10.44
C ASP A 160 11.65 13.35 10.14
N VAL A 161 10.62 12.82 10.79
CA VAL A 161 9.25 13.26 10.62
C VAL A 161 8.53 13.27 11.96
N THR A 162 7.74 14.31 12.18
CA THR A 162 6.73 14.39 13.24
C THR A 162 5.40 14.76 12.63
N TYR A 163 4.32 14.56 13.36
CA TYR A 163 3.01 14.99 12.93
C TYR A 163 2.16 15.45 14.13
N LYS A 164 1.16 16.27 13.85
CA LYS A 164 0.15 16.68 14.84
C LYS A 164 -1.24 16.72 14.20
N LYS A 165 -2.26 16.35 14.97
CA LYS A 165 -3.66 16.50 14.54
C LYS A 165 -4.06 17.96 14.68
N VAL A 166 -4.61 18.55 13.62
CA VAL A 166 -5.08 19.96 13.58
C VAL A 166 -6.57 20.09 13.25
N GLY A 167 -7.24 18.97 13.02
CA GLY A 167 -8.69 18.89 12.79
C GLY A 167 -9.17 17.45 12.77
N GLU A 168 -10.47 17.25 12.51
CA GLU A 168 -11.02 15.93 12.26
C GLU A 168 -10.45 15.39 10.95
N GLN A 169 -9.73 14.27 11.01
CA GLN A 169 -9.03 13.68 9.85
C GLN A 169 -8.03 14.64 9.17
N VAL A 170 -7.58 15.72 9.84
CA VAL A 170 -6.58 16.65 9.32
C VAL A 170 -5.35 16.67 10.20
N TYR A 171 -4.20 16.46 9.57
CA TYR A 171 -2.89 16.38 10.24
C TYR A 171 -1.89 17.30 9.55
N GLU A 172 -0.99 17.88 10.33
CA GLU A 172 0.21 18.54 9.82
C GLU A 172 1.40 17.62 10.05
N ILE A 173 2.08 17.23 8.96
CA ILE A 173 3.28 16.40 8.94
C ILE A 173 4.47 17.33 8.72
N THR A 174 5.42 17.35 9.65
CA THR A 174 6.64 18.14 9.56
C THR A 174 7.82 17.21 9.31
N VAL A 175 8.47 17.39 8.16
CA VAL A 175 9.70 16.69 7.78
C VAL A 175 10.89 17.63 8.00
N PHE A 176 11.97 17.15 8.63
CA PHE A 176 13.13 17.96 8.99
C PHE A 176 14.43 17.14 8.98
N PRO A 177 15.61 17.78 8.87
CA PRO A 177 16.90 17.09 8.92
C PRO A 177 17.03 16.23 10.18
N SER A 178 17.40 14.95 10.02
CA SER A 178 17.65 14.07 11.15
C SER A 178 18.96 14.44 11.86
N GLN A 179 18.98 14.31 13.18
CA GLN A 179 20.22 14.39 13.96
C GLN A 179 21.05 13.08 13.87
N HIS A 180 20.44 12.00 13.38
CA HIS A 180 21.11 10.72 13.22
C HIS A 180 21.92 10.71 11.93
N THR A 181 23.25 10.75 12.08
CA THR A 181 24.20 10.82 10.96
C THR A 181 24.39 9.50 10.21
N LYS A 182 23.99 8.37 10.81
CA LYS A 182 24.13 7.05 10.19
C LYS A 182 22.83 6.58 9.59
N ARG A 183 22.81 6.54 8.26
CA ARG A 183 21.82 5.81 7.48
C ARG A 183 21.96 4.33 7.83
N GLN A 184 20.88 3.67 8.24
CA GLN A 184 20.87 2.21 8.46
C GLN A 184 20.86 1.50 7.10
N GLU A 185 21.99 1.57 6.39
CA GLU A 185 22.12 1.17 4.99
C GLU A 185 21.96 -0.34 4.78
N ASP A 186 22.35 -1.18 5.75
CA ASP A 186 22.60 -2.60 5.46
C ASP A 186 21.40 -3.54 5.56
N ARG A 187 20.24 -3.09 6.05
CA ARG A 187 19.25 -4.06 6.58
C ARG A 187 18.17 -4.64 5.65
N MET A 188 17.88 -4.06 4.47
CA MET A 188 16.78 -4.54 3.61
C MET A 188 16.94 -4.06 2.16
N LEU A 189 17.34 -4.95 1.25
CA LEU A 189 17.08 -4.80 -0.18
C LEU A 189 15.95 -5.77 -0.53
N PRO A 190 14.77 -5.30 -0.95
CA PRO A 190 13.68 -6.21 -1.29
C PRO A 190 14.05 -6.96 -2.57
N GLU A 191 13.64 -8.22 -2.64
CA GLU A 191 13.85 -9.05 -3.83
C GLU A 191 13.19 -8.44 -5.06
N ASP A 192 13.88 -8.52 -6.20
CA ASP A 192 13.37 -8.03 -7.46
C ASP A 192 12.22 -8.92 -7.95
N TYR A 193 11.02 -8.34 -8.04
CA TYR A 193 9.89 -9.01 -8.65
C TYR A 193 10.19 -9.32 -10.12
N ARG A 194 9.81 -10.53 -10.53
CA ARG A 194 9.83 -10.97 -11.93
C ARG A 194 8.44 -11.41 -12.31
N HIS A 195 7.92 -10.83 -13.38
CA HIS A 195 6.64 -11.25 -13.91
C HIS A 195 6.66 -12.73 -14.31
N GLN A 196 5.64 -13.45 -13.87
CA GLN A 196 5.36 -14.83 -14.26
C GLN A 196 4.02 -14.87 -15.00
N PRO A 197 3.87 -15.69 -16.05
CA PRO A 197 2.59 -15.81 -16.74
C PRO A 197 1.45 -16.29 -15.83
N GLY A 198 0.28 -15.68 -15.98
CA GLY A 198 -0.91 -16.02 -15.20
C GLY A 198 -2.13 -16.43 -16.01
N THR A 199 -3.25 -16.61 -15.31
CA THR A 199 -4.54 -17.00 -15.90
C THR A 199 -5.68 -16.03 -15.58
N ALA A 200 -5.41 -14.90 -14.92
CA ALA A 200 -6.40 -13.88 -14.62
C ALA A 200 -6.87 -13.19 -15.92
N ARG A 201 -8.19 -13.04 -16.07
CA ARG A 201 -8.83 -12.49 -17.27
C ARG A 201 -9.82 -11.39 -16.93
N LEU A 202 -9.31 -10.29 -16.40
CA LEU A 202 -10.13 -9.12 -16.09
C LEU A 202 -10.69 -8.48 -17.36
N GLU A 203 -12.01 -8.30 -17.44
CA GLU A 203 -12.66 -7.51 -18.50
C GLU A 203 -12.06 -6.10 -18.52
N ARG A 204 -11.71 -5.58 -19.71
CA ARG A 204 -11.05 -4.27 -19.86
C ARG A 204 -12.01 -3.19 -20.34
N CYS A 205 -11.78 -1.97 -19.89
CA CYS A 205 -12.44 -0.78 -20.43
C CYS A 205 -11.99 -0.56 -21.88
N PRO A 206 -12.90 -0.46 -22.86
CA PRO A 206 -12.51 -0.33 -24.26
C PRO A 206 -11.84 1.01 -24.59
N ALA A 207 -12.02 2.06 -23.77
CA ALA A 207 -11.37 3.36 -24.00
C ALA A 207 -9.95 3.47 -23.43
N CYS A 208 -9.64 2.84 -22.29
CA CYS A 208 -8.34 3.05 -21.60
C CYS A 208 -7.61 1.77 -21.18
N GLY A 209 -8.19 0.57 -21.38
CA GLY A 209 -7.51 -0.71 -21.18
C GLY A 209 -7.36 -1.17 -19.72
N VAL A 210 -7.68 -0.34 -18.73
CA VAL A 210 -7.73 -0.76 -17.32
C VAL A 210 -8.90 -1.73 -17.06
N PRO A 211 -8.89 -2.53 -15.98
CA PRO A 211 -10.03 -3.37 -15.64
C PRO A 211 -11.33 -2.58 -15.53
N LYS A 212 -12.38 -3.06 -16.19
CA LYS A 212 -13.72 -2.44 -16.20
C LYS A 212 -14.31 -2.35 -14.79
N ALA A 213 -13.99 -3.30 -13.92
CA ALA A 213 -14.40 -3.29 -12.51
C ALA A 213 -13.97 -2.01 -11.76
N LEU A 214 -12.92 -1.30 -12.21
CA LEU A 214 -12.54 -0.01 -11.62
C LEU A 214 -13.58 1.09 -11.85
N SER A 215 -14.53 0.91 -12.77
CA SER A 215 -15.69 1.80 -12.91
C SER A 215 -16.62 1.79 -11.69
N GLU A 216 -16.46 0.79 -10.80
CA GLU A 216 -17.12 0.77 -9.49
C GLU A 216 -16.45 1.67 -8.45
N CYS A 217 -15.31 2.27 -8.78
CA CYS A 217 -14.62 3.22 -7.92
C CYS A 217 -14.89 4.67 -8.36
N GLN A 218 -15.27 5.52 -7.41
CA GLN A 218 -15.35 6.96 -7.59
C GLN A 218 -14.02 7.60 -7.16
N TRP A 219 -13.32 8.19 -8.13
CA TRP A 219 -12.07 8.91 -7.90
C TRP A 219 -12.33 10.37 -7.56
N ASN A 220 -12.25 10.71 -6.28
CA ASN A 220 -12.32 12.09 -5.81
C ASN A 220 -10.91 12.67 -5.66
N GLN A 221 -10.35 13.16 -6.78
CA GLN A 221 -8.98 13.69 -6.82
C GLN A 221 -8.79 14.92 -5.92
N GLU A 222 -9.82 15.77 -5.77
CA GLU A 222 -9.76 16.96 -4.92
C GLU A 222 -9.63 16.62 -3.43
N ARG A 223 -10.27 15.52 -3.00
CA ARG A 223 -10.13 14.97 -1.65
C ARG A 223 -8.97 13.98 -1.51
N GLY A 224 -8.38 13.54 -2.61
CA GLY A 224 -7.40 12.46 -2.62
C GLY A 224 -7.96 11.13 -2.14
N VAL A 225 -9.25 10.87 -2.38
CA VAL A 225 -9.97 9.68 -1.90
C VAL A 225 -10.53 8.89 -3.08
N ILE A 226 -10.50 7.58 -2.97
CA ILE A 226 -11.13 6.63 -3.89
C ILE A 226 -12.23 5.95 -3.11
N LEU A 227 -13.47 6.03 -3.57
CA LEU A 227 -14.58 5.35 -2.90
C LEU A 227 -15.08 4.21 -3.78
N ASN A 228 -15.04 2.98 -3.28
CA ASN A 228 -15.75 1.89 -3.91
C ASN A 228 -17.26 2.09 -3.68
N LYS A 229 -18.04 2.26 -4.76
CA LYS A 229 -19.46 2.58 -4.68
C LYS A 229 -20.30 1.46 -4.09
N SER A 230 -19.91 0.19 -4.26
CA SER A 230 -20.70 -0.94 -3.76
C SER A 230 -20.46 -1.17 -2.27
N THR A 231 -19.20 -1.08 -1.82
CA THR A 231 -18.84 -1.31 -0.41
C THR A 231 -18.84 -0.05 0.44
N GLN A 232 -18.89 1.14 -0.19
CA GLN A 232 -18.73 2.44 0.45
C GLN A 232 -17.41 2.59 1.21
N ARG A 233 -16.38 1.82 0.82
CA ARG A 233 -15.05 1.85 1.44
C ARG A 233 -14.05 2.61 0.61
N ARG A 234 -13.08 3.20 1.30
CA ARG A 234 -11.98 3.94 0.71
C ARG A 234 -10.94 2.97 0.19
N MET A 235 -10.68 3.00 -1.11
CA MET A 235 -9.58 2.26 -1.69
C MET A 235 -8.28 3.08 -1.61
N VAL A 236 -7.15 2.40 -1.63
CA VAL A 236 -5.82 3.00 -1.79
C VAL A 236 -4.96 2.16 -2.73
N MET A 237 -4.09 2.82 -3.48
CA MET A 237 -3.03 2.18 -4.25
C MET A 237 -1.66 2.47 -3.61
N PHE A 238 -0.90 1.42 -3.30
CA PHE A 238 0.44 1.55 -2.74
C PHE A 238 1.29 0.32 -3.04
N SER A 239 2.61 0.42 -2.84
CA SER A 239 3.49 -0.72 -3.08
C SER A 239 3.44 -1.68 -1.90
N PRO A 240 3.35 -3.02 -2.10
CA PRO A 240 3.48 -3.97 -1.00
C PRO A 240 4.82 -3.84 -0.25
N ARG A 241 5.85 -3.26 -0.91
CA ARG A 241 7.13 -2.88 -0.28
C ARG A 241 7.01 -1.81 0.80
N GLU A 242 5.86 -1.15 0.94
CA GLU A 242 5.60 -0.23 2.06
C GLU A 242 5.09 -0.98 3.30
N LEU A 243 4.62 -2.23 3.20
CA LEU A 243 4.00 -2.94 4.32
C LEU A 243 4.63 -4.30 4.63
N ASP A 244 4.95 -5.13 3.63
CA ASP A 244 5.63 -6.41 3.88
C ASP A 244 6.95 -6.25 4.66
N PRO A 245 7.82 -5.28 4.33
CA PRO A 245 9.05 -5.06 5.08
C PRO A 245 8.82 -4.58 6.52
N VAL A 246 7.66 -3.99 6.83
CA VAL A 246 7.31 -3.63 8.21
C VAL A 246 7.17 -4.89 9.05
N PHE A 247 6.47 -5.91 8.54
CA PHE A 247 6.30 -7.17 9.25
C PHE A 247 7.62 -7.94 9.38
N GLN A 248 8.46 -7.91 8.35
CA GLN A 248 9.80 -8.50 8.41
C GLN A 248 10.71 -7.80 9.44
N GLU A 249 10.66 -6.47 9.53
CA GLU A 249 11.46 -5.75 10.53
C GLU A 249 10.93 -6.00 11.95
N LEU A 250 9.60 -6.05 12.13
CA LEU A 250 8.99 -6.45 13.39
C LEU A 250 9.43 -7.86 13.80
N GLU A 251 9.42 -8.83 12.89
CA GLU A 251 9.90 -10.19 13.16
C GLU A 251 11.38 -10.21 13.56
N LYS A 252 12.23 -9.45 12.86
CA LYS A 252 13.66 -9.32 13.22
C LYS A 252 13.88 -8.71 14.59
N GLU A 253 13.06 -7.73 14.97
CA GLU A 253 13.21 -7.00 16.24
C GLU A 253 12.55 -7.71 17.43
N LEU A 254 11.41 -8.38 17.21
CA LEU A 254 10.53 -8.89 18.27
C LEU A 254 10.37 -10.42 18.27
N GLY A 255 10.84 -11.11 17.22
CA GLY A 255 10.94 -12.56 17.13
C GLY A 255 9.95 -13.24 16.18
N GLU A 256 10.13 -14.56 16.02
CA GLU A 256 9.42 -15.43 15.04
C GLU A 256 7.90 -15.56 15.26
N ALA A 257 7.37 -15.03 16.38
CA ALA A 257 5.92 -15.02 16.62
C ALA A 257 5.18 -13.97 15.79
N ILE A 258 5.88 -12.95 15.27
CA ILE A 258 5.27 -11.79 14.60
C ILE A 258 4.40 -12.17 13.40
N PRO A 259 4.82 -13.04 12.46
CA PRO A 259 3.95 -13.45 11.35
C PRO A 259 2.59 -13.99 11.80
N ARG A 260 2.55 -14.80 12.87
CA ARG A 260 1.31 -15.35 13.45
C ARG A 260 0.45 -14.25 14.08
N LEU A 261 1.05 -13.24 14.71
CA LEU A 261 0.31 -12.09 15.27
C LEU A 261 -0.31 -11.22 14.18
N VAL A 262 0.37 -11.01 13.06
CA VAL A 262 -0.18 -10.28 11.90
C VAL A 262 -1.36 -11.03 11.29
N VAL A 263 -1.22 -12.35 11.11
CA VAL A 263 -2.31 -13.23 10.66
C VAL A 263 -3.51 -13.15 11.60
N GLU A 264 -3.28 -13.25 12.92
CA GLU A 264 -4.32 -13.16 13.95
C GLU A 264 -5.02 -11.80 13.95
N ALA A 265 -4.27 -10.70 13.86
CA ALA A 265 -4.82 -9.34 13.77
C ALA A 265 -5.75 -9.20 12.56
N GLN A 266 -5.29 -9.64 11.39
CA GLN A 266 -6.07 -9.58 10.17
C GLN A 266 -7.29 -10.52 10.22
N ARG A 267 -7.17 -11.71 10.82
CA ARG A 267 -8.29 -12.64 11.05
C ARG A 267 -9.40 -11.99 11.84
N ARG A 268 -9.07 -11.28 12.93
CA ARG A 268 -10.06 -10.55 13.76
C ARG A 268 -10.81 -9.50 12.95
N ILE A 269 -10.10 -8.74 12.14
CA ILE A 269 -10.72 -7.71 11.29
C ILE A 269 -11.65 -8.36 10.27
N ALA A 270 -11.22 -9.41 9.57
CA ALA A 270 -12.06 -10.11 8.62
C ALA A 270 -13.30 -10.73 9.27
N LYS A 271 -13.14 -11.38 10.43
CA LYS A 271 -14.23 -11.97 11.21
C LYS A 271 -15.23 -10.94 11.73
N SER A 272 -14.84 -9.67 11.90
CA SER A 272 -15.75 -8.59 12.29
C SER A 272 -16.77 -8.21 11.19
N GLY A 273 -16.68 -8.82 10.01
CA GLY A 273 -17.49 -8.46 8.84
C GLY A 273 -16.86 -7.36 7.99
N PHE A 274 -15.58 -7.00 8.25
CA PHE A 274 -14.89 -6.03 7.42
C PHE A 274 -14.72 -6.53 5.99
N TYR A 275 -14.73 -7.81 5.66
CA TYR A 275 -14.73 -8.22 4.25
C TYR A 275 -16.10 -8.76 3.85
N SER A 276 -16.66 -8.17 2.80
CA SER A 276 -17.77 -8.72 2.05
C SER A 276 -17.24 -9.11 0.68
N LEU A 277 -16.32 -10.07 0.64
CA LEU A 277 -16.14 -10.80 -0.60
C LEU A 277 -17.51 -11.45 -0.88
N GLY A 278 -17.95 -11.43 -2.14
CA GLY A 278 -19.14 -12.20 -2.52
C GLY A 278 -18.99 -13.66 -2.09
N ASP A 279 -20.02 -14.48 -2.30
CA ASP A 279 -20.02 -15.87 -1.88
C ASP A 279 -18.62 -16.51 -2.08
N VAL A 280 -17.94 -16.85 -0.98
CA VAL A 280 -16.57 -17.40 -1.02
C VAL A 280 -16.56 -18.73 -1.81
N ASN A 281 -17.74 -19.31 -2.04
CA ASN A 281 -17.97 -20.43 -2.92
C ASN A 281 -17.84 -20.10 -4.43
N ASP A 282 -17.91 -18.82 -4.83
CA ASP A 282 -17.69 -18.39 -6.21
C ASP A 282 -16.19 -18.14 -6.47
N LEU A 283 -15.50 -19.21 -6.88
CA LEU A 283 -14.08 -19.20 -7.21
C LEU A 283 -13.72 -18.19 -8.31
N GLU A 284 -14.58 -17.97 -9.31
CA GLU A 284 -14.28 -17.04 -10.41
C GLU A 284 -14.32 -15.60 -9.92
N ASN A 285 -15.36 -15.24 -9.16
CA ASN A 285 -15.43 -13.93 -8.53
C ASN A 285 -14.25 -13.71 -7.58
N LEU A 286 -13.93 -14.69 -6.72
CA LEU A 286 -12.80 -14.58 -5.80
C LEU A 286 -11.49 -14.34 -6.56
N ARG A 287 -11.24 -15.11 -7.62
CA ARG A 287 -10.06 -14.95 -8.49
C ARG A 287 -9.97 -13.55 -9.08
N ASP A 288 -11.08 -13.01 -9.59
CA ASP A 288 -11.12 -11.65 -10.12
C ASP A 288 -10.89 -10.59 -9.03
N GLN A 289 -11.41 -10.80 -7.82
CA GLN A 289 -11.18 -9.89 -6.70
C GLN A 289 -9.70 -9.85 -6.26
N PHE A 290 -9.00 -10.99 -6.25
CA PHE A 290 -7.56 -11.05 -5.98
C PHE A 290 -6.75 -10.33 -7.07
N ALA A 291 -7.02 -10.64 -8.34
CA ALA A 291 -6.32 -10.05 -9.48
C ALA A 291 -6.56 -8.54 -9.61
N LEU A 292 -7.79 -8.08 -9.36
CA LEU A 292 -8.13 -6.65 -9.39
C LEU A 292 -7.37 -5.86 -8.33
N ARG A 293 -7.12 -6.47 -7.16
CA ARG A 293 -6.41 -5.86 -6.02
C ARG A 293 -4.90 -5.98 -6.10
N GLY A 294 -4.35 -6.67 -7.09
CA GLY A 294 -2.91 -6.88 -7.19
C GLY A 294 -2.36 -7.87 -6.16
N LEU A 295 -3.21 -8.77 -5.63
CA LEU A 295 -2.84 -9.68 -4.54
C LEU A 295 -2.30 -11.03 -5.04
N GLY A 296 -2.22 -11.25 -6.36
CA GLY A 296 -1.78 -12.49 -6.99
C GLY A 296 -2.87 -13.20 -7.79
N CYS A 297 -2.54 -14.37 -8.34
CA CYS A 297 -3.42 -15.15 -9.20
C CYS A 297 -3.94 -16.41 -8.49
N LEU A 298 -5.22 -16.42 -8.13
CA LEU A 298 -5.84 -17.57 -7.47
C LEU A 298 -5.90 -18.77 -8.43
N ARG A 299 -5.19 -19.85 -8.11
CA ARG A 299 -5.15 -21.08 -8.91
C ARG A 299 -6.26 -22.03 -8.54
N SER A 300 -6.39 -22.34 -7.26
CA SER A 300 -7.41 -23.23 -6.73
C SER A 300 -7.91 -22.73 -5.39
N SER A 301 -9.19 -22.97 -5.13
CA SER A 301 -9.74 -22.94 -3.79
C SER A 301 -10.70 -24.11 -3.61
N SER A 302 -10.77 -24.65 -2.41
CA SER A 302 -11.81 -25.56 -1.98
C SER A 302 -12.34 -25.09 -0.63
N LEU A 303 -13.65 -25.18 -0.44
CA LEU A 303 -14.32 -24.90 0.82
C LEU A 303 -15.19 -26.11 1.17
N SER A 304 -15.07 -26.58 2.40
CA SER A 304 -15.92 -27.60 3.00
C SER A 304 -16.37 -27.16 4.39
N GLU A 305 -17.26 -27.94 5.00
CA GLU A 305 -17.68 -27.69 6.38
C GLU A 305 -16.53 -27.81 7.39
N THR A 306 -15.48 -28.57 7.05
CA THR A 306 -14.36 -28.88 7.96
C THR A 306 -13.08 -28.13 7.64
N GLY A 307 -13.02 -27.40 6.53
CA GLY A 307 -11.82 -26.67 6.17
C GLY A 307 -11.86 -25.95 4.82
N MET A 308 -10.75 -25.27 4.52
CA MET A 308 -10.55 -24.51 3.29
C MET A 308 -9.10 -24.64 2.82
N SER A 309 -8.89 -24.91 1.53
CA SER A 309 -7.56 -24.91 0.91
C SER A 309 -7.50 -23.85 -0.17
N ILE A 310 -6.40 -23.09 -0.24
CA ILE A 310 -6.18 -22.03 -1.22
C ILE A 310 -4.77 -22.13 -1.77
N ARG A 311 -4.64 -21.99 -3.10
CA ARG A 311 -3.36 -21.78 -3.76
C ARG A 311 -3.38 -20.50 -4.57
N LEU A 312 -2.45 -19.60 -4.28
CA LEU A 312 -2.30 -18.30 -4.88
C LEU A 312 -0.89 -18.15 -5.43
N ASP A 313 -0.74 -17.97 -6.74
CA ASP A 313 0.56 -17.71 -7.33
C ASP A 313 0.87 -16.21 -7.28
N ASN A 314 2.15 -15.83 -7.19
CA ASN A 314 2.60 -14.43 -7.11
C ASN A 314 1.92 -13.66 -5.95
N ALA A 315 1.81 -14.24 -4.76
CA ALA A 315 1.18 -13.58 -3.63
C ALA A 315 1.96 -12.33 -3.18
N VAL A 316 1.27 -11.31 -2.67
CA VAL A 316 1.83 -10.20 -1.87
C VAL A 316 0.99 -9.99 -0.64
N LEU A 317 1.56 -9.33 0.37
CA LEU A 317 0.87 -9.12 1.64
C LEU A 317 0.35 -10.46 2.18
N HIS A 318 1.15 -11.52 2.03
CA HIS A 318 0.69 -12.90 2.22
C HIS A 318 0.15 -13.12 3.65
N LEU A 319 0.75 -12.50 4.66
CA LEU A 319 0.23 -12.55 6.04
C LEU A 319 -1.17 -11.94 6.15
N MET A 320 -1.45 -10.86 5.42
CA MET A 320 -2.80 -10.27 5.36
C MET A 320 -3.75 -11.18 4.59
N VAL A 321 -3.31 -11.80 3.49
CA VAL A 321 -4.14 -12.74 2.74
C VAL A 321 -4.52 -13.94 3.61
N VAL A 322 -3.56 -14.54 4.31
CA VAL A 322 -3.79 -15.69 5.20
C VAL A 322 -4.80 -15.35 6.29
N GLY A 323 -4.59 -14.25 7.03
CA GLY A 323 -5.52 -13.83 8.07
C GLY A 323 -6.91 -13.49 7.53
N MET A 324 -6.98 -12.83 6.37
CA MET A 324 -8.25 -12.50 5.71
C MET A 324 -9.04 -13.77 5.37
N MET A 325 -8.39 -14.76 4.75
CA MET A 325 -9.06 -16.00 4.35
C MET A 325 -9.51 -16.83 5.57
N GLN A 326 -8.69 -16.88 6.62
CA GLN A 326 -9.07 -17.53 7.87
C GLN A 326 -10.30 -16.85 8.50
N GLY A 327 -10.29 -15.51 8.61
CA GLY A 327 -11.40 -14.78 9.21
C GLY A 327 -12.70 -14.89 8.40
N LEU A 328 -12.61 -14.94 7.07
CA LEU A 328 -13.74 -15.19 6.18
C LEU A 328 -14.30 -16.60 6.33
N PHE A 329 -13.44 -17.62 6.46
CA PHE A 329 -13.87 -18.98 6.76
C PHE A 329 -14.68 -19.03 8.05
N GLU A 330 -14.14 -18.49 9.15
CA GLU A 330 -14.83 -18.49 10.45
C GLU A 330 -16.12 -17.67 10.45
N LEU A 331 -16.16 -16.56 9.70
CA LEU A 331 -17.38 -15.76 9.54
C LEU A 331 -18.46 -16.53 8.78
N THR A 332 -18.07 -17.32 7.79
CA THR A 332 -18.99 -18.10 6.93
C THR A 332 -19.51 -19.34 7.63
N THR A 333 -18.63 -20.10 8.30
CA THR A 333 -18.98 -21.38 8.94
C THR A 333 -19.46 -21.22 10.39
N GLY A 334 -19.10 -20.12 11.05
CA GLY A 334 -19.33 -19.93 12.49
C GLY A 334 -18.43 -20.80 13.38
N LEU A 335 -17.49 -21.54 12.80
CA LEU A 335 -16.58 -22.43 13.51
C LEU A 335 -15.23 -21.74 13.78
N PRO A 336 -14.56 -22.02 14.91
CA PRO A 336 -13.16 -21.64 15.09
C PRO A 336 -12.29 -22.41 14.10
N SER A 337 -11.08 -21.89 13.85
CA SER A 337 -10.17 -22.52 12.91
C SER A 337 -8.69 -22.38 13.29
N ILE A 338 -7.88 -23.28 12.75
CA ILE A 338 -6.42 -23.21 12.73
C ILE A 338 -6.00 -23.04 11.28
N VAL A 339 -5.06 -22.13 11.02
CA VAL A 339 -4.49 -21.92 9.69
C VAL A 339 -3.04 -22.37 9.65
N GLU A 340 -2.67 -23.09 8.60
CA GLU A 340 -1.31 -23.36 8.20
C GLU A 340 -1.08 -22.71 6.83
N TRP A 341 0.12 -22.20 6.60
CA TRP A 341 0.48 -21.66 5.30
C TRP A 341 1.94 -21.89 5.02
N LYS A 342 2.27 -21.89 3.73
CA LYS A 342 3.65 -21.89 3.25
C LYS A 342 3.75 -20.97 2.05
N ILE A 343 4.87 -20.27 1.95
CA ILE A 343 5.28 -19.54 0.75
C ILE A 343 6.51 -20.24 0.18
N ASP A 344 6.50 -20.55 -1.11
CA ASP A 344 7.68 -21.10 -1.78
C ASP A 344 8.62 -19.98 -2.28
N GLY A 345 9.75 -20.35 -2.88
CA GLY A 345 10.73 -19.39 -3.40
C GLY A 345 10.28 -18.62 -4.65
N GLU A 346 9.05 -18.82 -5.11
CA GLU A 346 8.45 -18.15 -6.27
C GLU A 346 7.23 -17.31 -5.89
N ASP A 347 7.10 -16.96 -4.61
CA ASP A 347 5.95 -16.24 -4.03
C ASP A 347 4.61 -16.99 -4.20
N ASN A 348 4.61 -18.32 -4.37
CA ASN A 348 3.36 -19.08 -4.37
C ASN A 348 2.94 -19.39 -2.92
N LEU A 349 1.75 -18.94 -2.57
CA LEU A 349 1.15 -19.11 -1.26
C LEU A 349 0.17 -20.28 -1.30
N GLU A 350 0.39 -21.26 -0.41
CA GLU A 350 -0.59 -22.28 -0.07
C GLU A 350 -1.12 -22.03 1.35
N ILE A 351 -2.43 -22.12 1.51
CA ILE A 351 -3.14 -21.91 2.78
C ILE A 351 -4.04 -23.12 3.03
N GLU A 352 -3.95 -23.67 4.23
CA GLU A 352 -4.82 -24.74 4.72
C GLU A 352 -5.47 -24.29 6.02
N ILE A 353 -6.81 -24.25 6.05
CA ILE A 353 -7.61 -23.87 7.21
C ILE A 353 -8.41 -25.09 7.64
N ASN A 354 -8.34 -25.47 8.91
CA ASN A 354 -9.05 -26.62 9.48
C ASN A 354 -9.78 -26.20 10.76
N VAL A 355 -10.90 -26.86 11.08
CA VAL A 355 -11.66 -26.66 12.33
C VAL A 355 -10.96 -27.26 13.53
#